data_AF-A0A510HIZ9-F1
#
_entry.id   AF-A0A510HIZ9-F1
#
_cell.length_a   1.000
_cell.length_b   1.000
_cell.length_c   1.000
_cell.angle_alpha   90.00
_cell.angle_beta   90.00
_cell.angle_gamma   90.00
#
_symmetry.space_group_name_H-M   'P 1'
#
loop_
_entity.id
_entity.type
_entity.pdbx_description
1 polymer ?
#
loop_
_entity_poly.entity_id
_entity_poly.type
_entity_poly.pdbx_seq_one_letter_code
_entity_poly.pdbx_strand_id
1 'polypeptide(L)'
;MRGRSARRGGYRRPLAVLLYAAFVGLLLASYVAPLQQILESRSRIPELRQELRAAEAENAAYRRQIGELSTPEGIERAARERYGMVRPGEKVYILPDAEDGDGRP
;
A
#
# COMPACT_ATOMS: atom_id res chain seq x y z
N MET A 1 41.06 1.50 80.05
CA MET A 1 41.01 0.49 78.96
C MET A 1 40.14 1.03 77.82
N ARG A 2 40.69 1.27 76.62
CA ARG A 2 39.97 1.79 75.44
C ARG A 2 39.91 0.69 74.36
N GLY A 3 38.74 0.06 74.20
CA GLY A 3 38.47 -0.84 73.09
C GLY A 3 38.19 -0.04 71.82
N ARG A 4 39.15 -0.01 70.89
CA ARG A 4 39.05 0.70 69.61
C ARG A 4 38.28 -0.18 68.62
N SER A 5 37.07 0.23 68.27
CA SER A 5 36.22 -0.42 67.28
C SER A 5 36.84 -0.33 65.88
N ALA A 6 37.08 -1.49 65.26
CA ALA A 6 37.56 -1.59 63.89
C ALA A 6 36.44 -1.22 62.91
N ARG A 7 36.48 0.00 62.38
CA ARG A 7 35.61 0.45 61.29
C ARG A 7 36.05 -0.22 59.97
N ARG A 8 35.61 -1.46 59.74
CA ARG A 8 35.69 -2.11 58.43
C ARG A 8 34.44 -1.78 57.63
N GLY A 9 34.47 -0.67 56.89
CA GLY A 9 33.29 -0.25 56.13
C GLY A 9 33.53 0.91 55.17
N GLY A 10 34.67 0.92 54.46
CA GLY A 10 35.01 2.02 53.54
C GLY A 10 34.77 1.72 52.05
N TYR A 11 35.03 0.49 51.61
CA TYR A 11 35.16 0.20 50.17
C TYR A 11 33.94 -0.50 49.53
N ARG A 12 32.98 -0.98 50.33
CA ARG A 12 31.78 -1.66 49.80
C ARG A 12 30.73 -0.69 49.25
N ARG A 13 30.69 0.53 49.76
CA ARG A 13 29.76 1.58 49.32
C ARG A 13 30.07 2.11 47.92
N PRO A 14 31.31 2.46 47.54
CA PRO A 14 31.59 2.90 46.18
C PRO A 14 31.36 1.77 45.15
N LEU A 15 31.66 0.52 45.51
CA LEU A 15 31.40 -0.62 44.64
C LEU A 15 29.90 -0.85 44.41
N ALA A 16 29.08 -0.73 45.45
CA ALA A 16 27.63 -0.84 45.33
C ALA A 16 27.03 0.27 44.46
N VAL A 17 27.56 1.50 44.57
CA VAL A 17 27.13 2.63 43.73
C VAL A 17 27.50 2.41 42.26
N LEU A 18 28.71 1.91 41.98
CA LEU A 18 29.13 1.59 40.61
C LEU A 18 28.30 0.47 39.99
N LEU A 19 28.01 -0.59 40.75
CA LEU A 19 27.15 -1.68 40.29
C LEU A 19 25.72 -1.21 40.04
N TYR A 20 25.18 -0.35 40.91
CA TYR A 20 23.87 0.24 40.71
C TYR A 20 23.82 1.16 39.48
N ALA A 21 24.84 2.00 39.27
CA ALA A 21 24.94 2.86 38.09
C ALA A 21 25.06 2.03 36.79
N ALA A 22 25.85 0.95 36.81
CA ALA A 22 25.96 0.02 35.68
C ALA A 22 24.63 -0.69 35.40
N PHE A 23 23.90 -1.10 36.44
CA PHE A 23 22.59 -1.73 36.31
C PHE A 23 21.56 -0.76 35.72
N VAL A 24 21.50 0.49 36.19
CA VAL A 24 20.63 1.53 35.64
C VAL A 24 21.01 1.84 34.19
N GLY A 25 22.30 1.93 33.87
CA GLY A 25 22.77 2.13 32.50
C GLY A 25 22.36 0.99 31.56
N LEU A 26 22.46 -0.25 32.02
CA LEU A 26 22.01 -1.44 31.26
C LEU A 26 20.50 -1.44 31.04
N LEU A 27 19.71 -1.06 32.05
CA LEU A 27 18.26 -0.92 31.93
C LEU A 27 17.88 0.16 30.90
N LEU A 28 18.53 1.33 30.95
CA LEU A 28 18.28 2.40 29.99
C LEU A 28 18.68 1.98 28.57
N ALA A 29 19.81 1.31 28.39
CA ALA A 29 20.25 0.77 27.10
C ALA A 29 19.28 -0.30 26.55
N SER A 30 18.71 -1.14 27.42
CA SER A 30 17.69 -2.13 27.06
C SER A 30 16.39 -1.48 26.54
N TYR A 31 16.07 -0.28 27.03
CA TYR A 31 14.93 0.52 26.57
C TYR A 31 15.17 1.28 25.25
N VAL A 32 16.40 1.33 24.72
CA VAL A 32 16.68 1.97 23.41
C VAL A 32 16.18 1.11 22.24
N ALA A 33 16.22 -0.22 22.36
CA ALA A 33 15.79 -1.15 21.32
C ALA A 33 14.28 -1.07 20.95
N PRO A 34 13.32 -1.01 21.90
CA PRO A 34 11.89 -0.95 21.55
C PRO A 34 11.44 0.37 20.91
N LEU A 35 12.22 1.46 21.05
CA LEU A 35 11.89 2.75 20.43
C LEU A 35 12.01 2.73 18.90
N GLN A 36 12.95 1.95 18.35
CA GLN A 36 13.09 1.81 16.90
C GLN A 36 11.94 1.02 16.27
N GLN A 37 11.44 -0.01 16.97
CA GLN A 37 10.31 -0.83 16.50
C GLN A 37 8.97 -0.08 16.44
N ILE A 38 8.79 0.94 17.29
CA ILE A 38 7.58 1.79 17.30
C ILE A 38 7.52 2.73 16.09
N LEU A 39 8.69 3.14 15.54
CA LEU A 39 8.75 3.98 14.34
C LEU A 39 8.55 3.16 13.07
N GLU A 40 9.11 1.96 13.01
CA GLU A 40 9.01 1.07 11.84
C GLU A 40 7.64 0.37 11.72
N SER A 41 6.94 0.16 12.84
CA SER A 41 5.57 -0.39 12.84
C SER A 41 4.51 0.61 12.33
N ARG A 42 4.86 1.89 12.15
CA ARG A 42 3.92 2.92 11.67
C ARG A 42 3.94 3.14 10.16
N SER A 43 4.94 2.65 9.42
CA SER A 43 5.02 2.81 7.96
C SER A 43 4.26 1.74 7.19
N ARG A 44 4.07 0.53 7.76
CA ARG A 44 3.36 -0.55 7.08
C ARG A 44 1.85 -0.31 6.97
N ILE A 45 1.22 0.26 8.00
CA ILE A 45 -0.23 0.53 8.01
C ILE A 45 -0.66 1.52 6.90
N PRO A 46 -0.02 2.68 6.69
CA PRO A 46 -0.43 3.60 5.64
C PRO A 46 -0.20 3.04 4.24
N GLU A 47 0.88 2.28 4.02
CA GLU A 47 1.21 1.64 2.74
C GLU A 47 0.15 0.60 2.36
N LEU A 48 -0.15 -0.35 3.26
CA LEU A 48 -1.22 -1.33 3.07
C LEU A 48 -2.61 -0.69 2.83
N ARG A 49 -2.90 0.43 3.50
CA ARG A 49 -4.15 1.19 3.26
C ARG A 49 -4.18 1.91 1.92
N GLN A 50 -3.03 2.27 1.37
CA GLN A 50 -2.95 2.88 0.05
C GLN A 50 -3.14 1.83 -1.03
N GLU A 51 -2.50 0.67 -0.89
CA GLU A 51 -2.68 -0.48 -1.79
C GLU A 51 -4.13 -0.95 -1.83
N LEU A 52 -4.78 -1.08 -0.67
CA LEU A 52 -6.19 -1.46 -0.59
C LEU A 52 -7.09 -0.47 -1.35
N ARG A 53 -6.89 0.84 -1.15
CA ARG A 53 -7.69 1.87 -1.82
C ARG A 53 -7.48 1.86 -3.34
N ALA A 54 -6.26 1.60 -3.80
CA ALA A 54 -5.99 1.47 -5.23
C ALA A 54 -6.72 0.26 -5.83
N ALA A 55 -6.62 -0.90 -5.17
CA ALA A 55 -7.28 -2.13 -5.62
C ALA A 55 -8.82 -2.00 -5.62
N GLU A 56 -9.41 -1.37 -4.60
CA GLU A 56 -10.85 -1.11 -4.54
C GLU A 56 -11.33 -0.19 -5.68
N ALA A 57 -10.56 0.87 -5.98
CA ALA A 57 -10.88 1.78 -7.08
C ALA A 57 -10.83 1.07 -8.45
N GLU A 58 -9.83 0.22 -8.66
CA GLU A 58 -9.69 -0.59 -9.88
C GLU A 58 -10.84 -1.59 -10.00
N ASN A 59 -11.18 -2.29 -8.91
CA ASN A 59 -12.32 -3.22 -8.90
C ASN A 59 -13.64 -2.52 -9.22
N ALA A 60 -13.87 -1.32 -8.68
CA ALA A 60 -15.06 -0.52 -8.98
C ALA A 60 -15.09 -0.06 -10.45
N ALA A 61 -13.95 0.23 -11.06
CA ALA A 61 -13.87 0.53 -12.49
C ALA A 61 -14.24 -0.69 -13.34
N TYR A 62 -13.67 -1.88 -13.05
CA TYR A 62 -14.00 -3.09 -13.78
C TYR A 62 -15.47 -3.49 -13.64
N ARG A 63 -16.05 -3.37 -12.43
CA ARG A 63 -17.48 -3.67 -12.23
C ARG A 63 -18.39 -2.79 -13.08
N ARG A 64 -18.04 -1.50 -13.24
CA ARG A 64 -18.78 -0.58 -14.12
C ARG A 64 -18.68 -1.01 -15.59
N GLN A 65 -17.49 -1.34 -16.06
CA GLN A 65 -17.29 -1.83 -17.43
C GLN A 65 -18.05 -3.12 -17.71
N ILE A 66 -18.02 -4.08 -16.78
CA ILE A 66 -18.80 -5.32 -16.88
C ILE A 66 -20.29 -5.00 -16.93
N GLY A 67 -20.77 -4.10 -16.07
CA GLY A 67 -22.15 -3.65 -16.07
C GLY A 67 -22.58 -3.10 -17.43
N GLU A 68 -21.82 -2.16 -17.98
CA GLU A 68 -22.09 -1.57 -19.29
C GLU A 68 -22.07 -2.60 -20.42
N LEU A 69 -21.06 -3.48 -20.45
CA LEU A 69 -20.89 -4.50 -21.50
C LEU A 69 -21.89 -5.66 -21.39
N SER A 70 -22.50 -5.87 -20.22
CA SER A 70 -23.50 -6.93 -20.00
C SER A 70 -24.93 -6.47 -20.30
N THR A 71 -25.14 -5.18 -20.59
CA THR A 71 -26.44 -4.69 -21.05
C THR A 71 -26.70 -5.10 -22.51
N PRO A 72 -27.95 -5.30 -22.94
CA PRO A 72 -28.29 -5.53 -24.34
C PRO A 72 -27.69 -4.49 -25.29
N GLU A 73 -27.71 -3.21 -24.89
CA GLU A 73 -27.15 -2.09 -25.65
C GLU A 73 -25.62 -2.17 -25.74
N GLY A 74 -24.95 -2.57 -24.64
CA GLY A 74 -23.51 -2.78 -24.60
C GLY A 74 -23.07 -3.94 -25.49
N ILE A 75 -23.83 -5.05 -25.48
CA ILE A 75 -23.60 -6.20 -26.36
C ILE A 75 -23.79 -5.80 -27.82
N GLU A 76 -24.87 -5.07 -28.14
CA GLU A 76 -25.11 -4.61 -29.51
C GLU A 76 -24.01 -3.67 -30.00
N ARG A 77 -23.58 -2.72 -29.17
CA ARG A 77 -22.48 -1.81 -29.48
C ARG A 77 -21.19 -2.59 -29.75
N ALA A 78 -20.84 -3.53 -28.88
CA ALA A 78 -19.68 -4.38 -29.08
C ALA A 78 -19.80 -5.26 -30.35
N ALA A 79 -21.01 -5.74 -30.68
CA ALA A 79 -21.28 -6.51 -31.88
C ALA A 79 -21.11 -5.68 -33.17
N ARG A 80 -21.59 -4.44 -33.18
CA ARG A 80 -21.41 -3.49 -34.28
C ARG A 80 -19.95 -3.07 -34.44
N GLU A 81 -19.30 -2.66 -33.36
CA GLU A 81 -17.93 -2.12 -33.39
C GLU A 81 -16.88 -3.18 -33.71
N ARG A 82 -16.97 -4.37 -33.10
CA ARG A 82 -15.94 -5.42 -33.24
C ARG A 82 -16.19 -6.37 -34.40
N TYR A 83 -17.46 -6.58 -34.76
CA TYR A 83 -17.84 -7.62 -35.72
C TYR A 83 -18.67 -7.09 -36.89
N GLY A 84 -18.99 -5.79 -36.93
CA GLY A 84 -19.81 -5.20 -38.01
C GLY A 84 -21.23 -5.78 -38.08
N MET A 85 -21.69 -6.43 -37.00
CA MET A 85 -23.00 -7.10 -36.99
C MET A 85 -24.13 -6.07 -36.98
N VAL A 86 -25.19 -6.37 -37.70
CA VAL A 86 -26.42 -5.55 -37.76
C VAL A 86 -27.64 -6.39 -37.46
N ARG A 87 -28.72 -5.75 -36.99
CA ARG A 87 -29.93 -6.51 -36.64
C ARG A 87 -30.60 -7.05 -37.91
N PRO A 88 -31.25 -8.22 -37.83
CA PRO A 88 -32.07 -8.73 -38.93
C PRO A 88 -33.12 -7.68 -39.36
N GLY A 89 -33.11 -7.29 -40.65
CA GLY A 89 -34.01 -6.29 -41.22
C GLY A 89 -33.47 -4.86 -41.29
N GLU A 90 -32.26 -4.60 -40.80
CA GLU A 90 -31.58 -3.30 -40.89
C GLU A 90 -30.85 -3.14 -42.24
N LYS A 91 -30.93 -1.95 -42.87
CA LYS A 91 -30.24 -1.65 -44.13
C LYS A 91 -28.98 -0.83 -43.85
N VAL A 92 -27.81 -1.39 -44.20
CA VAL A 92 -26.52 -0.71 -44.07
C VAL A 92 -26.23 0.06 -45.35
N TYR A 93 -25.95 1.35 -45.22
CA TYR A 93 -25.43 2.16 -46.31
C TYR A 93 -23.93 2.32 -46.11
N ILE A 94 -23.13 1.68 -46.96
CA ILE A 94 -21.68 1.90 -47.03
C ILE A 94 -21.50 2.99 -48.08
N LEU A 95 -21.04 4.17 -47.68
CA LEU A 95 -20.60 5.15 -48.65
C LEU A 95 -19.29 4.64 -49.26
N PRO A 96 -19.15 4.56 -50.59
CA PRO A 96 -17.84 4.36 -51.17
C PRO A 96 -16.96 5.51 -50.69
N ASP A 97 -15.77 5.18 -50.21
CA ASP A 97 -14.72 6.18 -50.06
C ASP A 97 -14.62 6.90 -51.39
N ALA A 98 -14.62 8.23 -51.35
CA ALA A 98 -14.44 9.04 -52.54
C ALA A 98 -13.02 8.76 -53.06
N GLU A 99 -12.87 7.67 -53.81
CA GLU A 99 -11.73 7.48 -54.70
C GLU A 99 -11.80 8.65 -55.67
N ASP A 100 -10.94 9.61 -55.38
CA ASP A 100 -10.12 10.33 -56.33
C ASP A 100 -10.65 10.21 -57.76
N GLY A 101 -11.51 11.18 -58.09
CA GLY A 101 -11.86 11.46 -59.47
C GLY A 101 -10.63 11.93 -60.25
N ASP A 102 -9.75 11.01 -60.64
CA ASP A 102 -8.95 11.15 -61.85
C ASP A 102 -9.79 10.68 -63.04
N GLY A 103 -10.85 11.45 -63.29
CA GLY A 103 -11.47 11.48 -64.61
C GLY A 103 -10.69 12.47 -65.47
N ARG A 104 -9.65 11.99 -66.15
CA ARG A 104 -9.15 12.65 -67.37
C ARG A 104 -9.39 11.76 -68.59
N PRO A 105 -10.03 12.29 -69.65
CA PRO A 105 -10.17 11.60 -70.92
C PRO A 105 -8.83 11.45 -71.65
#